data_AF-A0A6P1FCS5-F1
#
_entry.id   AF-A0A6P1FCS5-F1
#
_cell.length_a   1.000
_cell.length_b   1.000
_cell.length_c   1.000
_cell.angle_alpha   90.00
_cell.angle_beta   90.00
_cell.angle_gamma   90.00
#
_symmetry.space_group_name_H-M   'P 1'
#
loop_
_entity.id
_entity.type
_entity.pdbx_description
1 polymer ?
#
loop_
_entity_poly.entity_id
_entity_poly.type
_entity_poly.pdbx_seq_one_letter_code
_entity_poly.pdbx_strand_id
1 'polypeptide(L)'
;MAEAIGRWWERRRFSRGVDVPYEVGRYREAWSSFPVLVRQYRPEYNDGIVLSQIPPAADVYLCWLCDSGHLFVATPDEQRHRPGRERRRSSWCPECAALAQPRTPRAPQSDAPPSRPARGPRICAKTPELPVGEPFASRCAPPPASAVEARLRAMLAARLEFEAGFTAVRLGRPFFDHLEAWPDIVLGELRVAIEYDSTGRHGLEHVGRREEADRRKDRALRSAGWEVVRIRTGRLLPLGPHDVTASGVSAAVVDRVLEELRLIRGDLLVASWTR
;
A
#
# COMPACT_ATOMS: atom_id res chain seq x y z
N MET A 1 15.35 5.00 6.80
CA MET A 1 14.36 6.08 7.04
C MET A 1 15.00 7.39 6.63
N ALA A 2 14.27 8.26 5.95
CA ALA A 2 14.80 9.57 5.57
C ALA A 2 15.05 10.43 6.82
N GLU A 3 16.11 11.22 6.78
CA GLU A 3 16.54 12.06 7.91
C GLU A 3 16.74 13.51 7.47
N ALA A 4 16.84 14.43 8.43
CA ALA A 4 17.11 15.84 8.15
C ALA A 4 18.51 16.03 7.53
N ILE A 5 18.65 17.00 6.62
CA ILE A 5 19.87 17.18 5.81
C ILE A 5 21.14 17.37 6.65
N GLY A 6 21.11 18.14 7.75
CA GLY A 6 22.26 18.27 8.64
C GLY A 6 22.74 16.95 9.23
N ARG A 7 21.82 16.14 9.78
CA ARG A 7 22.13 14.80 10.32
C ARG A 7 22.63 13.84 9.23
N TRP A 8 22.03 13.91 8.05
CA TRP A 8 22.48 13.15 6.89
C TRP A 8 23.92 13.51 6.52
N TRP A 9 24.25 14.80 6.50
CA TRP A 9 25.58 15.29 6.15
C TRP A 9 26.63 14.87 7.19
N GLU A 10 26.33 15.04 8.49
CA GLU A 10 27.20 14.61 9.59
C GLU A 10 27.51 13.12 9.55
N ARG A 11 26.48 12.29 9.33
CA ARG A 11 26.65 10.85 9.17
C ARG A 11 27.55 10.51 7.98
N ARG A 12 27.42 11.25 6.88
CA ARG A 12 28.28 11.07 5.69
C ARG A 12 29.72 11.49 5.98
N ARG A 13 29.96 12.60 6.69
CA ARG A 13 31.29 13.02 7.16
C ARG A 13 31.95 11.94 8.01
N PHE A 14 31.23 11.43 9.00
CA PHE A 14 31.71 10.36 9.87
C PHE A 14 32.03 9.09 9.07
N SER A 15 31.11 8.64 8.21
CA SER A 15 31.29 7.39 7.45
C SER A 15 32.44 7.44 6.43
N ARG A 16 32.77 8.63 5.91
CA ARG A 16 33.80 8.82 4.88
C ARG A 16 35.11 9.36 5.43
N GLY A 17 35.15 9.77 6.69
CA GLY A 17 36.32 10.34 7.34
C GLY A 17 36.80 11.67 6.73
N VAL A 18 35.90 12.42 6.09
CA VAL A 18 36.21 13.69 5.40
C VAL A 18 35.18 14.75 5.73
N ASP A 19 35.59 16.01 5.76
CA ASP A 19 34.70 17.15 6.06
C ASP A 19 33.69 17.45 4.94
N VAL A 20 34.05 17.13 3.71
CA VAL A 20 33.20 17.28 2.51
C VAL A 20 33.00 15.90 1.88
N PRO A 21 31.93 15.17 2.24
CA PRO A 21 31.71 13.79 1.78
C PRO A 21 31.54 13.63 0.27
N TYR A 22 30.99 14.67 -0.37
CA TYR A 22 30.75 14.76 -1.80
C TYR A 22 31.14 16.16 -2.27
N GLU A 23 32.03 16.25 -3.26
CA GLU A 23 32.45 17.52 -3.84
C GLU A 23 31.30 18.21 -4.60
N VAL A 24 31.35 19.54 -4.65
CA VAL A 24 30.41 20.33 -5.47
C VAL A 24 30.51 19.87 -6.92
N GLY A 25 29.37 19.46 -7.50
CA GLY A 25 29.29 18.94 -8.86
C GLY A 25 29.27 17.41 -8.97
N ARG A 26 29.54 16.66 -7.89
CA ARG A 26 29.61 15.18 -7.91
C ARG A 26 28.41 14.49 -8.58
N TYR A 27 27.21 15.02 -8.37
CA TYR A 27 25.95 14.50 -8.91
C TYR A 27 25.31 15.44 -9.95
N ARG A 28 26.07 16.39 -10.52
CA ARG A 28 25.55 17.34 -11.51
C ARG A 28 24.88 16.65 -12.70
N GLU A 29 25.53 15.64 -13.25
CA GLU A 29 25.01 14.87 -14.39
C GLU A 29 23.72 14.11 -14.01
N ALA A 30 23.68 13.51 -12.82
CA ALA A 30 22.52 12.77 -12.34
C ALA A 30 21.28 13.68 -12.14
N TRP A 31 21.49 14.96 -11.88
CA TRP A 31 20.42 15.97 -11.79
C TRP A 31 20.08 16.64 -13.12
N SER A 32 20.87 16.43 -14.18
CA SER A 32 20.69 17.11 -15.47
C SER A 32 19.33 16.80 -16.13
N SER A 33 18.80 15.59 -15.92
CA SER A 33 17.47 15.19 -16.41
C SER A 33 16.31 15.85 -15.66
N PHE A 34 16.58 16.55 -14.55
CA PHE A 34 15.59 17.19 -13.69
C PHE A 34 15.82 18.70 -13.54
N PRO A 35 15.90 19.48 -14.64
CA PRO A 35 16.27 20.90 -14.60
C PRO A 35 15.29 21.75 -13.79
N VAL A 36 14.04 21.30 -13.64
CA VAL A 36 13.04 21.97 -12.80
C VAL A 36 13.36 21.82 -11.32
N LEU A 37 13.83 20.66 -10.88
CA LEU A 37 14.19 20.42 -9.48
C LEU A 37 15.45 21.21 -9.09
N VAL A 38 16.40 21.32 -10.01
CA VAL A 38 17.56 22.22 -9.86
C VAL A 38 17.12 23.66 -9.59
N ARG A 39 16.08 24.14 -10.29
CA ARG A 39 15.53 25.49 -10.06
C ARG A 39 14.77 25.63 -8.75
N GLN A 40 14.21 24.55 -8.20
CA GLN A 40 13.49 24.59 -6.93
C GLN A 40 14.40 24.52 -5.72
N TYR A 41 15.61 24.00 -5.89
CA TYR A 41 16.54 23.83 -4.77
C TYR A 41 17.24 25.15 -4.41
N ARG A 42 17.31 25.43 -3.11
CA ARG A 42 18.01 26.60 -2.55
C ARG A 42 18.93 26.12 -1.42
N PRO A 43 20.27 26.25 -1.55
CA PRO A 43 21.20 25.84 -0.50
C PRO A 43 20.93 26.53 0.84
N GLU A 44 20.40 27.75 0.81
CA GLU A 44 20.11 28.57 2.01
C GLU A 44 19.05 27.94 2.91
N TYR A 45 18.17 27.09 2.37
CA TYR A 45 17.17 26.32 3.13
C TYR A 45 17.62 24.89 3.48
N ASN A 46 18.85 24.53 3.11
CA ASN A 46 19.38 23.16 3.17
C ASN A 46 20.81 23.18 3.73
N ASP A 47 21.03 23.91 4.83
CA ASP A 47 22.30 23.99 5.56
C ASP A 47 23.53 24.37 4.70
N GLY A 48 23.32 25.11 3.60
CA GLY A 48 24.36 25.52 2.67
C GLY A 48 24.88 24.41 1.74
N ILE A 49 24.32 23.20 1.83
CA ILE A 49 24.70 22.07 0.97
C ILE A 49 24.05 22.26 -0.40
N VAL A 50 24.83 22.13 -1.49
CA VAL A 50 24.26 22.27 -2.84
C VAL A 50 23.70 20.95 -3.36
N LEU A 51 22.65 21.00 -4.19
CA LEU A 51 21.99 19.79 -4.73
C LEU A 51 22.94 18.82 -5.43
N SER A 52 23.97 19.35 -6.11
CA SER A 52 24.98 18.55 -6.80
C SER A 52 25.88 17.71 -5.87
N GLN A 53 25.80 17.90 -4.56
CA GLN A 53 26.47 17.06 -3.55
C GLN A 53 25.54 15.96 -3.01
N ILE A 54 24.26 15.95 -3.42
CA ILE A 54 23.24 15.05 -2.92
C ILE A 54 22.91 14.02 -4.01
N PRO A 55 23.07 12.72 -3.76
CA PRO A 55 22.65 11.68 -4.70
C PRO A 55 21.13 11.73 -4.92
N PRO A 56 20.61 11.52 -6.14
CA PRO A 56 19.16 11.43 -6.36
C PRO A 56 18.50 10.31 -5.55
N ALA A 57 19.19 9.20 -5.27
CA ALA A 57 18.66 8.11 -4.47
C ALA A 57 18.86 8.30 -2.94
N ALA A 58 19.24 9.50 -2.49
CA ALA A 58 19.46 9.73 -1.07
C ALA A 58 18.13 9.80 -0.29
N ASP A 59 18.03 9.01 0.78
CA ASP A 59 16.97 9.10 1.78
C ASP A 59 17.23 10.29 2.72
N VAL A 60 17.04 11.51 2.20
CA VAL A 60 17.24 12.76 2.93
C VAL A 60 16.07 13.71 2.70
N TYR A 61 15.57 14.36 3.74
CA TYR A 61 14.57 15.41 3.62
C TYR A 61 15.23 16.73 3.20
N LEU A 62 14.72 17.32 2.11
CA LEU A 62 15.19 18.58 1.55
C LEU A 62 14.05 19.59 1.50
N CYS A 63 14.41 20.86 1.67
CA CYS A 63 13.53 22.00 1.48
C CYS A 63 13.54 22.45 0.01
N TRP A 64 12.37 22.47 -0.62
CA TRP A 64 12.16 22.86 -2.01
C TRP A 64 11.32 24.13 -2.08
N LEU A 65 11.71 25.08 -2.94
CA LEU A 65 10.99 26.31 -3.23
C LEU A 65 10.40 26.23 -4.64
N CYS A 66 9.08 26.20 -4.80
CA CYS A 66 8.49 26.18 -6.14
C CYS A 66 8.54 27.54 -6.84
N ASP A 67 8.28 27.56 -8.16
CA ASP A 67 8.25 28.80 -8.96
C ASP A 67 7.17 29.81 -8.48
N SER A 68 6.18 29.35 -7.70
CA SER A 68 5.17 30.20 -7.06
C SER A 68 5.56 30.70 -5.67
N GLY A 69 6.76 30.35 -5.16
CA GLY A 69 7.28 30.81 -3.87
C GLY A 69 6.93 29.94 -2.66
N HIS A 70 6.26 28.80 -2.83
CA HIS A 70 5.92 27.89 -1.74
C HIS A 70 7.13 27.05 -1.30
N LEU A 71 7.39 27.01 0.00
CA LEU A 71 8.47 26.23 0.62
C LEU A 71 7.91 24.95 1.23
N PHE A 72 8.44 23.79 0.83
CA PHE A 72 7.95 22.49 1.31
C PHE A 72 9.07 21.47 1.43
N VAL A 73 8.84 20.45 2.27
CA VAL A 73 9.80 19.39 2.55
C VAL A 73 9.44 18.12 1.77
N ALA A 74 10.41 17.53 1.09
CA ALA A 74 10.28 16.24 0.42
C ALA A 74 11.67 15.60 0.19
N THR A 75 11.71 14.28 0.06
CA THR A 75 12.91 13.58 -0.37
C THR A 75 13.18 13.78 -1.87
N PRO A 76 14.44 13.62 -2.32
CA PRO A 76 14.77 13.53 -3.75
C PRO A 76 13.84 12.61 -4.55
N ASP A 77 13.50 11.45 -3.99
CA ASP A 77 12.69 10.45 -4.68
C ASP A 77 11.22 10.86 -4.79
N GLU A 78 10.61 11.32 -3.69
CA GLU A 78 9.24 11.85 -3.68
C GLU A 78 9.08 13.01 -4.68
N GLN A 79 10.07 13.92 -4.70
CA GLN A 79 10.04 15.09 -5.55
C GLN A 79 10.16 14.76 -7.05
N ARG A 80 10.87 13.68 -7.40
CA ARG A 80 10.94 13.16 -8.76
C ARG A 80 9.68 12.39 -9.16
N HIS A 81 9.12 11.59 -8.25
CA HIS A 81 8.13 10.57 -8.60
C HIS A 81 6.66 11.01 -8.50
N ARG A 82 6.34 12.15 -7.86
CA ARG A 82 5.00 12.80 -7.82
C ARG A 82 3.81 11.89 -7.46
N PRO A 83 3.00 12.24 -6.44
CA PRO A 83 1.68 11.62 -6.27
C PRO A 83 0.67 12.12 -7.33
N GLY A 84 0.11 11.20 -8.14
CA GLY A 84 -1.08 11.47 -8.98
C GLY A 84 -1.04 10.94 -10.43
N ARG A 85 -2.08 11.26 -11.23
CA ARG A 85 -2.18 10.93 -12.68
C ARG A 85 -2.19 12.17 -13.60
N GLU A 86 -1.98 13.37 -13.07
CA GLU A 86 -2.09 14.61 -13.85
C GLU A 86 -0.78 15.01 -14.53
N ARG A 87 -0.85 15.24 -15.85
CA ARG A 87 0.27 15.64 -16.71
C ARG A 87 0.52 17.15 -16.67
N ARG A 88 0.82 17.74 -15.51
CA ARG A 88 1.44 19.08 -15.53
C ARG A 88 2.94 18.93 -15.79
N ARG A 89 3.46 19.72 -16.74
CA ARG A 89 4.89 19.80 -17.11
C ARG A 89 5.72 20.60 -16.08
N SER A 90 5.10 21.19 -15.07
CA SER A 90 5.76 21.91 -13.99
C SER A 90 6.01 20.98 -12.78
N SER A 91 7.09 21.26 -12.06
CA SER A 91 7.50 20.54 -10.86
C SER A 91 6.40 20.47 -9.80
N TRP A 92 6.39 19.36 -9.07
CA TRP A 92 5.40 19.13 -8.04
C TRP A 92 5.65 20.04 -6.83
N CYS A 93 4.56 20.55 -6.25
CA CYS A 93 4.50 21.32 -5.02
C CYS A 93 3.13 21.04 -4.40
N PRO A 94 3.04 20.65 -3.12
CA PRO A 94 1.77 20.30 -2.48
C PRO A 94 0.79 21.49 -2.42
N GLU A 95 1.29 22.70 -2.19
CA GLU A 95 0.47 23.92 -2.12
C GLU A 95 -0.06 24.31 -3.50
N CYS A 96 0.78 24.36 -4.53
CA CYS A 96 0.32 24.60 -5.91
C CYS A 96 -0.67 23.53 -6.36
N ALA A 97 -0.47 22.27 -5.96
CA ALA A 97 -1.40 21.19 -6.27
C ALA A 97 -2.76 21.40 -5.60
N ALA A 98 -2.79 21.86 -4.35
CA ALA A 98 -4.03 22.21 -3.65
C ALA A 98 -4.73 23.42 -4.27
N LEU A 99 -3.98 24.49 -4.59
CA LEU A 99 -4.51 25.71 -5.19
C LEU A 99 -5.03 25.51 -6.63
N ALA A 100 -4.41 24.59 -7.37
CA ALA A 100 -4.80 24.27 -8.74
C ALA A 100 -6.03 23.34 -8.83
N GLN A 101 -6.53 22.81 -7.70
CA GLN A 101 -7.81 22.11 -7.71
C GLN A 101 -8.90 23.11 -8.14
N PRO A 102 -9.74 22.78 -9.15
CA PRO A 102 -10.77 23.69 -9.59
C PRO A 102 -11.69 24.01 -8.41
N ARG A 103 -11.62 25.25 -7.92
CA ARG A 103 -12.67 25.82 -7.08
C ARG A 103 -13.87 26.00 -7.99
N THR A 104 -14.80 25.05 -7.95
CA THR A 104 -16.09 25.18 -8.63
C THR A 104 -16.72 26.51 -8.20
N PRO A 105 -16.97 27.46 -9.12
CA PRO A 105 -17.66 28.70 -8.78
C PRO A 105 -19.03 28.33 -8.19
N ARG A 106 -19.33 28.82 -6.99
CA ARG A 106 -20.68 28.74 -6.45
C ARG A 106 -21.51 29.75 -7.25
N ALA A 107 -22.35 29.27 -8.16
CA ALA A 107 -23.22 30.12 -8.97
C ALA A 107 -24.12 30.99 -8.08
N PRO A 108 -24.49 32.22 -8.50
CA PRO A 108 -25.50 33.00 -7.80
C PRO A 108 -26.81 32.22 -7.77
N GLN A 109 -27.48 32.25 -6.60
CA GLN A 109 -28.74 31.56 -6.35
C GLN A 109 -29.83 32.13 -7.26
N SER A 110 -29.96 31.54 -8.45
CA SER A 110 -31.20 31.53 -9.21
C SER A 110 -31.69 30.10 -9.16
N ASP A 111 -33.00 29.93 -9.02
CA ASP A 111 -33.70 28.67 -8.74
C ASP A 111 -33.34 27.57 -9.75
N ALA A 112 -32.20 26.92 -9.52
CA ALA A 112 -31.80 25.74 -10.22
C ALA A 112 -32.66 24.60 -9.69
N PRO A 113 -33.32 23.80 -10.58
CA PRO A 113 -33.95 22.57 -10.12
C PRO A 113 -32.90 21.74 -9.39
N PRO A 114 -33.27 21.06 -8.29
CA PRO A 114 -32.31 20.43 -7.40
C PRO A 114 -31.35 19.56 -8.20
N SER A 115 -30.06 19.87 -8.11
CA SER A 115 -29.00 19.05 -8.70
C SER A 115 -29.24 17.62 -8.26
N ARG A 116 -29.46 16.69 -9.21
CA ARG A 116 -29.56 15.27 -8.88
C ARG A 116 -28.34 14.94 -8.01
N PRO A 117 -28.53 14.35 -6.82
CA PRO A 117 -27.40 13.99 -5.98
C PRO A 117 -26.44 13.18 -6.84
N ALA A 118 -25.15 13.50 -6.76
CA ALA A 118 -24.12 12.64 -7.30
C ALA A 118 -24.49 11.23 -6.85
N ARG A 119 -24.85 10.36 -7.79
CA ARG A 119 -25.17 8.98 -7.46
C ARG A 119 -23.95 8.48 -6.71
N GLY A 120 -24.13 8.16 -5.42
CA GLY A 120 -23.08 7.52 -4.64
C GLY A 120 -22.50 6.35 -5.43
N PRO A 121 -21.26 5.91 -5.13
CA PRO A 121 -20.67 4.76 -5.81
C PRO A 121 -21.74 3.68 -5.93
N ARG A 122 -22.01 3.25 -7.17
CA ARG A 122 -23.07 2.27 -7.43
C ARG A 122 -22.64 0.98 -6.77
N ILE A 123 -23.10 0.78 -5.54
CA ILE A 123 -22.80 -0.42 -4.78
C ILE A 123 -23.42 -1.59 -5.56
N CYS A 124 -22.63 -2.64 -5.77
CA CYS A 124 -23.10 -3.84 -6.41
C CYS A 124 -24.28 -4.42 -5.62
N ALA A 125 -25.43 -4.54 -6.26
CA ALA A 125 -26.65 -5.10 -5.65
C ALA A 125 -26.60 -6.63 -5.50
N LYS A 126 -25.52 -7.29 -5.93
CA LYS A 126 -25.34 -8.74 -5.84
C LYS A 126 -24.78 -9.20 -4.49
N THR A 127 -24.25 -8.28 -3.68
CA THR A 127 -23.81 -8.60 -2.32
C THR A 127 -25.05 -8.85 -1.46
N PRO A 128 -25.20 -10.04 -0.86
CA PRO A 128 -26.37 -10.37 -0.05
C PRO A 128 -26.45 -9.52 1.23
N GLU A 129 -27.67 -9.34 1.72
CA GLU A 129 -27.94 -8.71 3.02
C GLU A 129 -27.62 -9.68 4.16
N LEU A 130 -26.35 -9.75 4.52
CA LEU A 130 -25.84 -10.53 5.65
C LEU A 130 -25.29 -9.61 6.75
N PRO A 131 -25.18 -10.09 8.01
CA PRO A 131 -24.46 -9.39 9.06
C PRO A 131 -23.03 -9.06 8.66
N VAL A 132 -22.50 -7.94 9.17
CA VAL A 132 -21.08 -7.58 8.95
C VAL A 132 -20.20 -8.67 9.55
N GLY A 133 -19.19 -9.09 8.78
CA GLY A 133 -18.30 -10.18 9.11
C GLY A 133 -18.77 -11.54 8.61
N GLU A 134 -20.01 -11.70 8.16
CA GLU A 134 -20.51 -13.01 7.75
C GLU A 134 -19.79 -13.54 6.49
N PRO A 135 -19.24 -14.77 6.50
CA PRO A 135 -18.67 -15.39 5.33
C PRO A 135 -19.78 -15.91 4.40
N PHE A 136 -19.55 -15.84 3.09
CA PHE A 136 -20.51 -16.36 2.12
C PHE A 136 -19.85 -16.69 0.77
N ALA A 137 -20.57 -17.43 -0.07
CA ALA A 137 -20.20 -17.65 -1.46
C ALA A 137 -20.64 -16.45 -2.31
N SER A 138 -19.70 -15.59 -2.71
CA SER A 138 -20.01 -14.43 -3.53
C SER A 138 -20.20 -14.81 -5.01
N ARG A 139 -21.21 -14.19 -5.64
CA ARG A 139 -21.43 -14.22 -7.10
C ARG A 139 -20.49 -13.29 -7.87
N CYS A 140 -19.78 -12.40 -7.18
CA CYS A 140 -18.88 -11.40 -7.75
C CYS A 140 -17.41 -11.71 -7.51
N ALA A 141 -17.11 -12.67 -6.62
CA ALA A 141 -15.75 -13.10 -6.37
C ALA A 141 -15.09 -13.54 -7.70
N PRO A 142 -13.85 -13.10 -7.96
CA PRO A 142 -13.10 -13.61 -9.09
C PRO A 142 -12.97 -15.14 -8.98
N PRO A 143 -12.93 -15.87 -10.11
CA PRO A 143 -12.67 -17.31 -10.06
C PRO A 143 -11.30 -17.56 -9.40
N PRO A 144 -11.12 -18.71 -8.71
CA PRO A 144 -9.83 -19.08 -8.13
C PRO A 144 -8.72 -18.92 -9.17
N ALA A 145 -7.74 -18.08 -8.87
CA ALA A 145 -6.93 -17.44 -9.89
C ALA A 145 -5.71 -18.29 -10.28
N SER A 146 -5.32 -19.27 -9.46
CA SER A 146 -4.12 -20.07 -9.73
C SER A 146 -4.15 -21.52 -9.23
N ALA A 147 -3.41 -22.40 -9.92
CA ALA A 147 -3.14 -23.77 -9.47
C ALA A 147 -2.41 -23.79 -8.10
N VAL A 148 -1.74 -22.69 -7.75
CA VAL A 148 -1.03 -22.53 -6.49
C VAL A 148 -2.01 -22.34 -5.33
N GLU A 149 -3.04 -21.51 -5.49
CA GLU A 149 -4.13 -21.38 -4.50
C GLU A 149 -4.87 -22.70 -4.31
N ALA A 150 -5.15 -23.43 -5.40
CA ALA A 150 -5.79 -24.75 -5.32
C ALA A 150 -4.92 -25.75 -4.53
N ARG A 151 -3.61 -25.75 -4.76
CA ARG A 151 -2.66 -26.57 -3.99
C ARG A 151 -2.62 -26.15 -2.52
N LEU A 152 -2.56 -24.85 -2.21
CA LEU A 152 -2.57 -24.35 -0.84
C LEU A 152 -3.84 -24.79 -0.10
N ARG A 153 -5.00 -24.63 -0.74
CA ARG A 153 -6.30 -25.06 -0.20
C ARG A 153 -6.33 -26.56 0.09
N ALA A 154 -5.83 -27.39 -0.83
CA ALA A 154 -5.76 -28.84 -0.63
C ALA A 154 -4.84 -29.22 0.55
N MET A 155 -3.70 -28.55 0.70
CA MET A 155 -2.76 -28.83 1.78
C MET A 155 -3.26 -28.36 3.15
N LEU A 156 -4.03 -27.26 3.20
CA LEU A 156 -4.74 -26.81 4.40
C LEU A 156 -5.86 -27.79 4.76
N ALA A 157 -6.70 -28.18 3.80
CA ALA A 157 -7.80 -29.11 4.02
C ALA A 157 -7.35 -30.50 4.51
N ALA A 158 -6.10 -30.89 4.23
CA ALA A 158 -5.50 -32.11 4.75
C ALA A 158 -5.13 -32.05 6.24
N ARG A 159 -5.03 -30.85 6.84
CA ARG A 159 -4.63 -30.62 8.24
C ARG A 159 -5.70 -29.92 9.08
N LEU A 160 -6.63 -29.20 8.44
CA LEU A 160 -7.62 -28.36 9.07
C LEU A 160 -8.97 -28.59 8.40
N GLU A 161 -10.00 -28.80 9.20
CA GLU A 161 -11.40 -28.78 8.79
C GLU A 161 -11.92 -27.34 8.78
N PHE A 162 -12.49 -26.92 7.65
CA PHE A 162 -13.14 -25.62 7.50
C PHE A 162 -14.21 -25.73 6.43
N GLU A 163 -15.26 -24.92 6.54
CA GLU A 163 -16.34 -24.92 5.57
C GLU A 163 -15.85 -24.54 4.17
N ALA A 164 -16.06 -25.45 3.22
CA ALA A 164 -15.71 -25.21 1.83
C ALA A 164 -16.81 -24.37 1.15
N GLY A 165 -16.40 -23.48 0.24
CA GLY A 165 -17.33 -22.74 -0.63
C GLY A 165 -17.48 -21.26 -0.29
N PHE A 166 -17.02 -20.81 0.87
CA PHE A 166 -16.93 -19.37 1.14
C PHE A 166 -15.81 -18.72 0.33
N THR A 167 -16.16 -17.63 -0.34
CA THR A 167 -15.27 -16.85 -1.21
C THR A 167 -15.25 -15.36 -0.85
N ALA A 168 -16.09 -14.95 0.10
CA ALA A 168 -16.20 -13.56 0.51
C ALA A 168 -16.55 -13.38 1.98
N VAL A 169 -16.25 -12.18 2.48
CA VAL A 169 -16.65 -11.70 3.81
C VAL A 169 -17.44 -10.40 3.67
N ARG A 170 -18.59 -10.31 4.35
CA ARG A 170 -19.45 -9.12 4.34
C ARG A 170 -18.79 -7.95 5.11
N LEU A 171 -18.63 -6.78 4.47
CA LEU A 171 -17.93 -5.62 5.05
C LEU A 171 -18.87 -4.51 5.53
N GLY A 172 -18.60 -3.88 6.67
CA GLY A 172 -19.41 -2.74 7.14
C GLY A 172 -19.34 -1.48 6.27
N ARG A 173 -18.32 -1.36 5.41
CA ARG A 173 -18.11 -0.22 4.51
C ARG A 173 -17.71 -0.69 3.11
N PRO A 174 -18.00 0.09 2.06
CA PRO A 174 -17.62 -0.28 0.70
C PRO A 174 -16.10 -0.44 0.52
N PHE A 175 -15.72 -1.58 -0.05
CA PHE A 175 -14.41 -1.81 -0.64
C PHE A 175 -14.57 -1.78 -2.17
N PHE A 176 -14.00 -0.75 -2.78
CA PHE A 176 -14.37 -0.32 -4.14
C PHE A 176 -15.89 -0.12 -4.29
N ASP A 177 -16.53 -0.83 -5.21
CA ASP A 177 -17.96 -0.84 -5.50
C ASP A 177 -18.72 -1.99 -4.82
N HIS A 178 -18.06 -2.72 -3.92
CA HIS A 178 -18.60 -3.90 -3.25
C HIS A 178 -18.68 -3.70 -1.72
N LEU A 179 -19.66 -4.38 -1.10
CA LEU A 179 -19.80 -4.47 0.35
C LEU A 179 -19.23 -5.80 0.90
N GLU A 180 -18.24 -6.31 0.18
CA GLU A 180 -17.60 -7.61 0.40
C GLU A 180 -16.11 -7.53 0.09
N ALA A 181 -15.31 -8.33 0.78
CA ALA A 181 -13.90 -8.59 0.46
C ALA A 181 -13.77 -10.04 -0.02
N TRP A 182 -12.79 -10.30 -0.90
CA TRP A 182 -12.50 -11.62 -1.47
C TRP A 182 -11.09 -12.08 -1.06
N PRO A 183 -10.97 -12.87 0.02
CA PRO A 183 -9.75 -13.59 0.34
C PRO A 183 -9.56 -14.83 -0.53
N ASP A 184 -8.31 -15.28 -0.69
CA ASP A 184 -8.02 -16.52 -1.41
C ASP A 184 -8.58 -17.75 -0.70
N ILE A 185 -8.55 -17.74 0.64
CA ILE A 185 -9.17 -18.76 1.49
C ILE A 185 -9.85 -18.09 2.68
N VAL A 186 -11.08 -18.51 2.96
CA VAL A 186 -11.92 -18.00 4.04
C VAL A 186 -12.07 -19.12 5.08
N LEU A 187 -11.59 -18.89 6.31
CA LEU A 187 -11.78 -19.77 7.46
C LEU A 187 -12.87 -19.17 8.35
N GLY A 188 -14.13 -19.52 8.11
CA GLY A 188 -15.31 -18.90 8.73
C GLY A 188 -15.34 -19.03 10.24
N GLU A 189 -15.06 -20.22 10.72
CA GLU A 189 -15.12 -20.64 12.12
C GLU A 189 -14.02 -20.00 12.95
N LEU A 190 -12.86 -19.78 12.33
CA LEU A 190 -11.75 -19.06 12.93
C LEU A 190 -11.84 -17.54 12.72
N ARG A 191 -12.75 -17.03 11.86
CA ARG A 191 -12.76 -15.62 11.43
C ARG A 191 -11.37 -15.16 10.97
N VAL A 192 -10.70 -15.99 10.16
CA VAL A 192 -9.38 -15.68 9.57
C VAL A 192 -9.46 -15.78 8.05
N ALA A 193 -8.97 -14.76 7.38
CA ALA A 193 -8.79 -14.71 5.93
C ALA A 193 -7.32 -15.01 5.60
N ILE A 194 -7.09 -15.92 4.65
CA ILE A 194 -5.75 -16.21 4.14
C ILE A 194 -5.60 -15.64 2.73
N GLU A 195 -4.50 -14.94 2.53
CA GLU A 195 -4.09 -14.32 1.27
C GLU A 195 -2.77 -14.94 0.81
N TYR A 196 -2.63 -15.25 -0.47
CA TYR A 196 -1.42 -15.76 -1.08
C TYR A 196 -0.91 -14.76 -2.12
N ASP A 197 0.11 -14.00 -1.73
CA ASP A 197 0.73 -13.01 -2.59
C ASP A 197 1.96 -13.59 -3.29
N SER A 198 1.95 -13.49 -4.61
CA SER A 198 3.13 -13.75 -5.43
C SER A 198 3.52 -12.52 -6.21
N THR A 199 4.80 -12.37 -6.57
CA THR A 199 5.26 -11.25 -7.39
C THR A 199 4.69 -11.26 -8.83
N GLY A 200 3.91 -12.29 -9.19
CA GLY A 200 3.38 -12.49 -10.53
C GLY A 200 4.48 -12.75 -11.58
N ARG A 201 4.06 -12.95 -12.85
CA ARG A 201 4.99 -13.13 -13.98
C ARG A 201 5.82 -11.89 -14.34
N HIS A 202 5.39 -10.70 -13.89
CA HIS A 202 6.00 -9.41 -14.26
C HIS A 202 6.61 -8.63 -13.07
N GLY A 203 6.59 -9.18 -11.84
CA GLY A 203 7.27 -8.57 -10.69
C GLY A 203 6.63 -7.30 -10.11
N LEU A 204 5.43 -6.94 -10.55
CA LEU A 204 4.72 -5.68 -10.20
C LEU A 204 3.45 -5.92 -9.37
N GLU A 205 3.16 -7.17 -9.02
CA GLU A 205 2.04 -7.52 -8.15
C GLU A 205 2.43 -7.24 -6.70
N HIS A 206 1.51 -6.63 -5.94
CA HIS A 206 1.67 -6.27 -4.51
C HIS A 206 2.81 -5.28 -4.17
N VAL A 207 3.16 -4.37 -5.08
CA VAL A 207 4.08 -3.25 -4.83
C VAL A 207 3.37 -1.91 -5.06
N GLY A 208 3.61 -0.90 -4.21
CA GLY A 208 3.08 0.47 -4.36
C GLY A 208 1.56 0.58 -4.18
N ARG A 209 0.83 1.10 -5.18
CA ARG A 209 -0.64 1.30 -5.09
C ARG A 209 -1.43 0.00 -4.86
N ARG A 210 -0.89 -1.15 -5.28
CA ARG A 210 -1.51 -2.46 -5.00
C ARG A 210 -1.33 -2.86 -3.54
N GLU A 211 -0.16 -2.60 -2.96
CA GLU A 211 0.10 -2.76 -1.52
C GLU A 211 -0.82 -1.86 -0.66
N GLU A 212 -1.08 -0.62 -1.09
CA GLU A 212 -2.02 0.27 -0.41
C GLU A 212 -3.46 -0.27 -0.43
N ALA A 213 -3.87 -0.86 -1.57
CA ALA A 213 -5.18 -1.50 -1.70
C ALA A 213 -5.29 -2.76 -0.84
N ASP A 214 -4.22 -3.56 -0.79
CA ASP A 214 -4.09 -4.73 0.10
C ASP A 214 -4.22 -4.34 1.57
N ARG A 215 -3.46 -3.32 2.02
CA ARG A 215 -3.59 -2.79 3.38
C ARG A 215 -4.99 -2.26 3.68
N ARG A 216 -5.68 -1.67 2.70
CA ARG A 216 -7.07 -1.22 2.85
C ARG A 216 -8.02 -2.42 2.96
N LYS A 217 -7.80 -3.49 2.20
CA LYS A 217 -8.57 -4.74 2.29
C LYS A 217 -8.40 -5.36 3.68
N ASP A 218 -7.16 -5.47 4.16
CA ASP A 218 -6.87 -6.03 5.48
C ASP A 218 -7.54 -5.22 6.61
N ARG A 219 -7.49 -3.88 6.54
CA ARG A 219 -8.20 -3.02 7.50
C ARG A 219 -9.73 -3.20 7.44
N ALA A 220 -10.29 -3.40 6.25
CA ALA A 220 -11.72 -3.61 6.09
C ALA A 220 -12.16 -4.95 6.69
N LEU A 221 -11.37 -6.00 6.48
CA LEU A 221 -11.58 -7.32 7.11
C LEU A 221 -11.48 -7.23 8.63
N ARG A 222 -10.43 -6.58 9.17
CA ARG A 222 -10.28 -6.35 10.62
C ARG A 222 -11.43 -5.56 11.22
N SER A 223 -11.91 -4.54 10.52
CA SER A 223 -13.09 -3.77 10.96
C SER A 223 -14.39 -4.61 10.94
N ALA A 224 -14.41 -5.73 10.23
CA ALA A 224 -15.51 -6.69 10.20
C ALA A 224 -15.30 -7.87 11.18
N GLY A 225 -14.28 -7.81 12.05
CA GLY A 225 -14.01 -8.85 13.06
C GLY A 225 -13.11 -9.99 12.58
N TRP A 226 -12.42 -9.84 11.45
CA TRP A 226 -11.55 -10.86 10.87
C TRP A 226 -10.08 -10.55 11.05
N GLU A 227 -9.25 -11.57 11.25
CA GLU A 227 -7.80 -11.42 11.09
C GLU A 227 -7.34 -11.88 9.71
N VAL A 228 -6.16 -11.42 9.30
CA VAL A 228 -5.59 -11.72 7.99
C VAL A 228 -4.21 -12.33 8.16
N VAL A 229 -4.01 -13.52 7.59
CA VAL A 229 -2.72 -14.20 7.47
C VAL A 229 -2.30 -14.16 6.00
N ARG A 230 -1.23 -13.43 5.69
CA ARG A 230 -0.76 -13.27 4.31
C ARG A 230 0.50 -14.07 4.06
N ILE A 231 0.44 -14.99 3.10
CA ILE A 231 1.59 -15.76 2.63
C ILE A 231 2.26 -14.96 1.53
N ARG A 232 3.40 -14.34 1.83
CA ARG A 232 4.13 -13.50 0.88
C ARG A 232 5.30 -14.28 0.29
N THR A 233 5.29 -14.43 -1.04
CA THR A 233 6.29 -15.25 -1.72
C THR A 233 7.39 -14.47 -2.43
N GLY A 234 8.59 -15.06 -2.51
CA GLY A 234 9.74 -14.47 -3.18
C GLY A 234 10.43 -13.39 -2.34
N ARG A 235 10.64 -12.19 -2.92
CA ARG A 235 11.30 -11.04 -2.24
C ARG A 235 10.31 -10.07 -1.58
N LEU A 236 9.05 -10.47 -1.44
CA LEU A 236 8.02 -9.66 -0.81
C LEU A 236 8.27 -9.57 0.70
N LEU A 237 8.42 -8.35 1.22
CA LEU A 237 8.54 -8.09 2.65
C LEU A 237 7.20 -8.26 3.37
N PRO A 238 7.17 -8.71 4.63
CA PRO A 238 5.94 -8.78 5.43
C PRO A 238 5.29 -7.41 5.58
N LEU A 239 3.95 -7.36 5.49
CA LEU A 239 3.12 -6.17 5.68
C LEU A 239 2.47 -6.13 7.08
N GLY A 240 2.20 -7.30 7.66
CA GLY A 240 1.56 -7.46 8.95
C GLY A 240 2.32 -8.39 9.89
N PRO A 241 1.93 -8.44 11.18
CA PRO A 241 2.56 -9.27 12.20
C PRO A 241 2.35 -10.77 11.98
N HIS A 242 1.30 -11.15 11.24
CA HIS A 242 0.92 -12.54 10.96
C HIS A 242 1.30 -13.00 9.55
N ASP A 243 2.18 -12.24 8.88
CA ASP A 243 2.59 -12.56 7.51
C ASP A 243 3.62 -13.69 7.49
N VAL A 244 3.36 -14.71 6.69
CA VAL A 244 4.26 -15.85 6.50
C VAL A 244 5.05 -15.67 5.21
N THR A 245 6.37 -15.47 5.33
CA THR A 245 7.24 -15.38 4.15
C THR A 245 7.64 -16.77 3.65
N ALA A 246 7.60 -16.98 2.33
CA ALA A 246 7.89 -18.28 1.73
C ALA A 246 8.51 -18.17 0.33
N SER A 247 9.18 -19.22 -0.14
CA SER A 247 9.58 -19.34 -1.54
C SER A 247 8.43 -19.83 -2.45
N GLY A 248 7.42 -20.47 -1.87
CA GLY A 248 6.25 -21.02 -2.53
C GLY A 248 5.44 -21.91 -1.58
N VAL A 249 4.33 -22.47 -2.05
CA VAL A 249 3.47 -23.37 -1.25
C VAL A 249 4.18 -24.69 -0.93
N SER A 250 4.32 -25.01 0.37
CA SER A 250 4.94 -26.23 0.87
C SER A 250 4.32 -26.66 2.21
N ALA A 251 4.62 -27.88 2.67
CA ALA A 251 4.10 -28.40 3.94
C ALA A 251 4.53 -27.51 5.12
N ALA A 252 5.80 -27.11 5.15
CA ALA A 252 6.34 -26.22 6.17
C ALA A 252 5.71 -24.81 6.16
N VAL A 253 5.21 -24.33 5.02
CA VAL A 253 4.44 -23.08 4.98
C VAL A 253 3.08 -23.26 5.63
N VAL A 254 2.40 -24.37 5.34
CA VAL A 254 1.10 -24.67 5.94
C VAL A 254 1.23 -24.86 7.45
N ASP A 255 2.28 -25.55 7.91
CA ASP A 255 2.52 -25.74 9.34
C ASP A 255 2.78 -24.39 10.06
N ARG A 256 3.50 -23.46 9.41
CA ARG A 256 3.65 -22.08 9.93
C ARG A 256 2.34 -21.29 9.92
N VAL A 257 1.50 -21.47 8.90
CA VAL A 257 0.17 -20.85 8.89
C VAL A 257 -0.67 -21.37 10.05
N LEU A 258 -0.65 -22.68 10.35
CA LEU A 258 -1.35 -23.24 11.50
C LEU A 258 -0.84 -22.65 12.82
N GLU A 259 0.46 -22.41 12.93
CA GLU A 259 1.04 -21.74 14.09
C GLU A 259 0.54 -20.28 14.22
N GLU A 260 0.47 -19.53 13.13
CA GLU A 260 -0.13 -18.19 13.14
C GLU A 260 -1.62 -18.22 13.53
N LEU A 261 -2.37 -19.22 13.06
CA LEU A 261 -3.77 -19.39 13.50
C LEU A 261 -3.87 -19.61 15.00
N ARG A 262 -2.96 -20.40 15.58
CA ARG A 262 -2.88 -20.63 17.03
C ARG A 262 -2.55 -19.36 17.80
N LEU A 263 -1.62 -18.54 17.29
CA LEU A 263 -1.32 -17.24 17.89
C LEU A 263 -2.52 -16.28 17.85
N ILE A 264 -3.32 -16.31 16.78
CA ILE A 264 -4.46 -15.41 16.60
C ILE A 264 -5.69 -15.83 17.41
N ARG A 265 -5.98 -17.15 17.48
CA ARG A 265 -7.23 -17.70 18.02
C ARG A 265 -7.07 -18.58 19.26
N GLY A 266 -5.84 -18.90 19.63
CA GLY A 266 -5.51 -19.80 20.72
C GLY A 266 -5.46 -21.27 20.28
N ASP A 267 -4.60 -22.02 20.95
CA ASP A 267 -4.33 -23.43 20.64
C ASP A 267 -5.59 -24.30 20.67
N LEU A 268 -6.42 -24.14 21.71
CA LEU A 268 -7.61 -24.97 21.91
C LEU A 268 -8.62 -24.83 20.77
N LEU A 269 -8.84 -23.60 20.30
CA LEU A 269 -9.80 -23.36 19.23
C LEU A 269 -9.27 -23.89 17.90
N VAL A 270 -7.99 -23.71 17.58
CA VAL A 270 -7.43 -24.26 16.32
C VAL A 270 -7.35 -25.78 16.36
N ALA A 271 -7.03 -26.37 17.52
CA ALA A 271 -6.99 -27.81 17.71
C ALA A 271 -8.36 -28.47 17.47
N SER A 272 -9.49 -27.83 17.81
CA SER A 272 -10.82 -28.39 17.57
C SER A 272 -11.17 -28.55 16.08
N TRP A 273 -10.43 -27.88 15.20
CA TRP A 273 -10.58 -27.95 13.75
C TRP A 273 -9.42 -28.69 13.09
N THR A 274 -8.40 -29.11 13.82
CA THR A 274 -7.22 -29.79 13.25
C THR A 274 -7.55 -31.28 13.04
N ARG A 275 -7.07 -31.86 11.92
CA ARG A 275 -7.23 -33.28 11.58
C ARG A 275 -6.13 -34.16 12.17
#